data_AF-A0A7S1H2S1-F1
#
_entry.id   AF-A0A7S1H2S1-F1
#
_cell.length_a   1.000
_cell.length_b   1.000
_cell.length_c   1.000
_cell.angle_alpha   90.00
_cell.angle_beta   90.00
_cell.angle_gamma   90.00
#
_symmetry.space_group_name_H-M   'P 1'
#
loop_
_entity.id
_entity.type
_entity.pdbx_description
1 polymer ?
#
loop_
_entity_poly.entity_id
_entity_poly.type
_entity_poly.pdbx_seq_one_letter_code
_entity_poly.pdbx_strand_id
1 'polypeptide(L)'
;ASKKMTALKALQQRTWLLHWSLFVYWNVPHGLEHMVDLFHSERYKQAVTTNAPHLLRYLTAAVLLCKRRISKKSSQNSESRRLMKNLINVMQDCEYTDPIVEFVHNLCVRYDFDQAQLKLAECEAVLDADFFLCKQTALFMEEARVFVFEHYCRIHHKIHLEALGEKLAMDSESAERWMVDLIRNADLDAKIDDNCVVMGNTQQAQSIHQQVMERTRDLNQVSYPGAKPSHCITGGS
;
A
#
# COMPACT_ATOMS: atom_id res chain seq x y z
N ALA A 1 20.33 35.98 25.24
CA ALA A 1 19.33 36.26 24.19
C ALA A 1 19.06 34.99 23.40
N SER A 2 17.92 34.33 23.62
CA SER A 2 17.51 33.18 22.82
C SER A 2 17.34 33.64 21.38
N LYS A 3 18.28 33.26 20.50
CA LYS A 3 18.20 33.53 19.06
C LYS A 3 16.98 32.76 18.57
N LYS A 4 15.80 33.39 18.60
CA LYS A 4 14.57 32.81 18.02
C LYS A 4 14.91 32.53 16.56
N MET A 5 15.09 31.26 16.26
CA MET A 5 15.39 30.80 14.92
C MET A 5 14.24 31.24 14.03
N THR A 6 14.53 32.04 13.01
CA THR A 6 13.51 32.51 12.07
C THR A 6 12.83 31.30 11.44
N ALA A 7 11.51 31.36 11.23
CA ALA A 7 10.74 30.24 10.69
C ALA A 7 11.36 29.68 9.39
N LEU A 8 11.90 30.57 8.53
CA LEU A 8 12.65 30.22 7.33
C LEU A 8 13.91 29.37 7.61
N LYS A 9 14.72 29.76 8.59
CA LYS A 9 15.93 29.01 8.98
C LYS A 9 15.58 27.66 9.60
N ALA A 10 14.51 27.59 10.38
CA ALA A 10 14.02 26.33 10.91
C ALA A 10 13.51 25.40 9.81
N LEU A 11 12.83 25.94 8.79
CA LEU A 11 12.39 25.17 7.63
C LEU A 11 13.58 24.65 6.82
N GLN A 12 14.60 25.48 6.59
CA GLN A 12 15.81 25.07 5.91
C GLN A 12 16.55 23.96 6.68
N GLN A 13 16.72 24.09 7.99
CA GLN A 13 17.35 23.04 8.81
C GLN A 13 16.58 21.72 8.77
N ARG A 14 15.25 21.76 8.79
CA ARG A 14 14.41 20.55 8.61
C ARG A 14 14.61 19.94 7.24
N THR A 15 14.65 20.76 6.19
CA THR A 15 14.89 20.31 4.81
C THR A 15 16.23 19.58 4.73
N TRP A 16 17.29 20.15 5.29
CA TRP A 16 18.60 19.52 5.35
C TRP A 16 18.55 18.23 6.17
N LEU A 17 17.94 18.23 7.36
CA LEU A 17 17.80 17.02 8.16
C LEU A 17 17.13 15.88 7.37
N LEU A 18 16.10 16.17 6.58
CA LEU A 18 15.44 15.16 5.73
C LEU A 18 16.41 14.55 4.71
N HIS A 19 17.19 15.36 4.01
CA HIS A 19 18.19 14.89 3.04
C HIS A 19 19.25 14.00 3.69
N TRP A 20 19.78 14.41 4.83
CA TRP A 20 20.80 13.64 5.54
C TRP A 20 20.20 12.37 6.15
N SER A 21 18.96 12.44 6.62
CA SER A 21 18.25 11.28 7.16
C SER A 21 17.98 10.21 6.11
N LEU A 22 17.78 10.60 4.85
CA LEU A 22 17.62 9.66 3.73
C LEU A 22 18.82 8.72 3.64
N PHE A 23 20.05 9.24 3.79
CA PHE A 23 21.27 8.43 3.76
C PHE A 23 21.34 7.41 4.89
N VAL A 24 20.84 7.77 6.07
CA VAL A 24 20.84 6.89 7.25
C VAL A 24 19.74 5.83 7.12
N TYR A 25 18.52 6.24 6.81
CA TYR A 25 17.37 5.34 6.75
C TYR A 25 17.45 4.32 5.62
N TRP A 26 18.12 4.66 4.51
CA TRP A 26 18.29 3.72 3.40
C TRP A 26 19.30 2.61 3.70
N ASN A 27 20.25 2.86 4.59
CA ASN A 27 21.29 1.90 4.98
C ASN A 27 20.90 1.03 6.19
N VAL A 28 19.85 1.40 6.94
CA VAL A 28 19.43 0.71 8.16
C VAL A 28 18.26 -0.25 7.87
N PRO A 29 18.30 -1.51 8.37
CA PRO A 29 17.16 -2.41 8.27
C PRO A 29 15.96 -1.83 9.04
N HIS A 30 14.79 -1.73 8.38
CA HIS A 30 13.56 -1.10 8.88
C HIS A 30 13.59 0.45 8.95
N GLY A 31 14.64 1.09 8.45
CA GLY A 31 14.71 2.55 8.39
C GLY A 31 13.64 3.19 7.52
N LEU A 32 13.17 2.50 6.47
CA LEU A 32 12.15 3.02 5.56
C LEU A 32 10.80 3.30 6.25
N GLU A 33 10.37 2.46 7.19
CA GLU A 33 9.10 2.64 7.92
C GLU A 33 9.17 3.92 8.78
N HIS A 34 10.26 4.08 9.52
CA HIS A 34 10.50 5.29 10.32
C HIS A 34 10.67 6.56 9.47
N MET A 35 11.28 6.43 8.28
CA MET A 35 11.39 7.55 7.34
C MET A 35 10.00 8.00 6.88
N VAL A 36 9.14 7.06 6.50
CA VAL A 36 7.78 7.34 6.05
C VAL A 36 6.96 8.01 7.15
N ASP A 37 7.06 7.54 8.40
CA ASP A 37 6.38 8.16 9.54
C ASP A 37 6.89 9.59 9.82
N LEU A 38 8.21 9.80 9.75
CA LEU A 38 8.82 11.11 9.96
C LEU A 38 8.39 12.12 8.89
N PHE A 39 8.36 11.69 7.62
CA PHE A 39 7.97 12.53 6.48
C PHE A 39 6.47 12.90 6.51
N HIS A 40 5.63 12.01 7.05
CA HIS A 40 4.19 12.29 7.23
C HIS A 40 3.87 13.27 8.35
N SER A 41 4.82 13.58 9.23
CA SER A 41 4.59 14.62 10.24
C SER A 41 4.46 15.99 9.57
N GLU A 42 3.42 16.74 9.96
CA GLU A 42 2.99 18.00 9.33
C GLU A 42 4.12 19.03 9.12
N ARG A 43 5.05 19.10 10.09
CA ARG A 43 6.21 20.01 10.03
C ARG A 43 7.24 19.65 8.97
N TYR A 44 7.38 18.36 8.65
CA TYR A 44 8.28 17.86 7.64
C TYR A 44 7.59 17.77 6.28
N LYS A 45 6.29 17.44 6.25
CA LYS A 45 5.45 17.54 5.03
C LYS A 45 5.56 18.93 4.41
N GLN A 46 5.38 19.99 5.19
CA GLN A 46 5.53 21.38 4.70
C GLN A 46 6.94 21.68 4.15
N ALA A 47 7.99 21.08 4.73
CA ALA A 47 9.36 21.26 4.26
C ALA A 47 9.58 20.56 2.90
N VAL A 48 9.00 19.37 2.72
CA VAL A 48 9.05 18.63 1.45
C VAL A 48 8.27 19.38 0.38
N THR A 49 7.04 19.81 0.66
CA THR A 49 6.18 20.48 -0.33
C THR A 49 6.72 21.83 -0.78
N THR A 50 7.37 22.58 0.12
CA THR A 50 7.79 23.96 -0.17
C THR A 50 9.22 24.06 -0.72
N ASN A 51 10.16 23.24 -0.21
CA ASN A 51 11.59 23.43 -0.51
C ASN A 51 12.25 22.27 -1.26
N ALA A 52 11.70 21.05 -1.19
CA ALA A 52 12.37 19.85 -1.67
C ALA A 52 11.40 18.83 -2.28
N PRO A 53 10.76 19.15 -3.42
CA PRO A 53 9.81 18.27 -4.09
C PRO A 53 10.43 16.94 -4.54
N HIS A 54 11.72 16.91 -4.89
CA HIS A 54 12.43 15.70 -5.33
C HIS A 54 12.53 14.62 -4.25
N LEU A 55 12.37 14.98 -2.97
CA LEU A 55 12.30 13.99 -1.89
C LEU A 55 11.04 13.11 -1.97
N LEU A 56 10.01 13.57 -2.69
CA LEU A 56 8.79 12.81 -2.94
C LEU A 56 9.08 11.51 -3.72
N ARG A 57 10.09 11.52 -4.60
CA ARG A 57 10.54 10.33 -5.31
C ARG A 57 10.94 9.21 -4.35
N TYR A 58 11.80 9.54 -3.38
CA TYR A 58 12.29 8.58 -2.38
C TYR A 58 11.20 8.19 -1.38
N LEU A 59 10.31 9.11 -1.02
CA LEU A 59 9.16 8.80 -0.18
C LEU A 59 8.23 7.80 -0.86
N THR A 60 7.91 8.02 -2.14
CA THR A 60 7.05 7.13 -2.93
C THR A 60 7.66 5.74 -3.04
N ALA A 61 8.96 5.67 -3.35
CA ALA A 61 9.69 4.40 -3.40
C ALA A 61 9.71 3.67 -2.05
N ALA A 62 9.94 4.39 -0.95
CA ALA A 62 9.93 3.81 0.39
C ALA A 62 8.54 3.30 0.79
N VAL A 63 7.47 4.05 0.50
CA VAL A 63 6.08 3.62 0.77
C VAL A 63 5.76 2.33 0.02
N LEU A 64 6.15 2.23 -1.26
CA LEU A 64 5.93 1.02 -2.06
C LEU A 64 6.68 -0.19 -1.48
N LEU A 65 7.95 -0.02 -1.10
CA LEU A 65 8.77 -1.08 -0.50
C LEU A 65 8.31 -1.48 0.91
N CYS A 66 7.79 -0.54 1.71
CA CYS A 66 7.22 -0.82 3.02
C CYS A 66 5.95 -1.66 2.92
N LYS A 67 5.17 -1.52 1.84
CA LYS A 67 3.92 -2.28 1.62
C LYS A 67 4.15 -3.79 1.63
N ARG A 68 5.23 -4.29 1.00
CA ARG A 68 5.71 -5.69 1.06
C ARG A 68 5.70 -6.26 2.48
N ARG A 69 6.29 -5.52 3.42
CA ARG A 69 6.58 -6.01 4.78
C ARG A 69 5.35 -6.00 5.66
N ILE A 70 4.49 -5.02 5.46
CA ILE A 70 3.27 -4.82 6.25
C ILE A 70 2.20 -5.82 5.84
N SER A 71 2.11 -6.19 4.55
CA SER A 71 1.13 -7.15 4.02
C SER A 71 1.25 -8.56 4.62
N LYS A 72 2.40 -8.96 5.17
CA LYS A 72 2.59 -10.27 5.82
C LYS A 72 2.02 -10.36 7.24
N LYS A 73 1.58 -9.25 7.83
CA LYS A 73 0.95 -9.21 9.16
C LYS A 73 -0.50 -8.77 8.99
N SER A 74 -1.42 -9.74 9.02
CA SER A 74 -2.87 -9.60 8.78
C SER A 74 -3.59 -8.47 9.55
N SER A 75 -2.98 -7.94 10.63
CA SER A 75 -3.52 -6.83 11.43
C SER A 75 -3.23 -5.42 10.87
N GLN A 76 -2.24 -5.26 9.98
CA GLN A 76 -1.74 -3.93 9.56
C GLN A 76 -2.19 -3.46 8.16
N ASN A 77 -3.20 -4.10 7.57
CA ASN A 77 -3.79 -3.65 6.30
C ASN A 77 -4.40 -2.23 6.37
N SER A 78 -4.74 -1.74 7.56
CA SER A 78 -5.19 -0.37 7.82
C SER A 78 -4.06 0.66 7.64
N GLU A 79 -2.86 0.35 8.12
CA GLU A 79 -1.72 1.26 8.10
C GLU A 79 -1.18 1.46 6.68
N SER A 80 -1.02 0.39 5.89
CA SER A 80 -0.63 0.51 4.47
C SER A 80 -1.62 1.36 3.67
N ARG A 81 -2.93 1.21 3.93
CA ARG A 81 -3.97 2.06 3.33
C ARG A 81 -3.87 3.51 3.79
N ARG A 82 -3.54 3.75 5.06
CA ARG A 82 -3.31 5.10 5.62
C ARG A 82 -2.11 5.77 4.97
N LEU A 83 -0.98 5.05 4.87
CA LEU A 83 0.24 5.54 4.23
C LEU A 83 0.02 5.91 2.77
N MET A 84 -0.70 5.06 2.02
CA MET A 84 -1.02 5.35 0.62
C MET A 84 -1.93 6.57 0.48
N LYS A 85 -2.97 6.69 1.30
CA LYS A 85 -3.85 7.89 1.29
C LYS A 85 -3.07 9.16 1.63
N ASN A 86 -2.19 9.09 2.63
CA ASN A 86 -1.38 10.23 3.02
C ASN A 86 -0.38 10.62 1.92
N LEU A 87 0.22 9.64 1.23
CA LEU A 87 1.07 9.88 0.07
C LEU A 87 0.30 10.60 -1.04
N ILE A 88 -0.90 10.15 -1.39
CA ILE A 88 -1.75 10.79 -2.41
C ILE A 88 -2.05 12.25 -2.02
N ASN A 89 -2.36 12.51 -0.75
CA ASN A 89 -2.58 13.88 -0.27
C ASN A 89 -1.31 14.74 -0.39
N VAL A 90 -0.12 14.19 -0.13
CA VAL A 90 1.15 14.91 -0.30
C VAL A 90 1.44 15.17 -1.78
N MET A 91 1.10 14.22 -2.66
CA MET A 91 1.29 14.36 -4.10
C MET A 91 0.41 15.46 -4.69
N GLN A 92 -0.82 15.63 -4.20
CA GLN A 92 -1.71 16.71 -4.65
C GLN A 92 -1.22 18.10 -4.26
N ASP A 93 -0.47 18.21 -3.16
CA ASP A 93 0.09 19.46 -2.66
C ASP A 93 1.43 19.86 -3.35
N CYS A 94 2.00 18.97 -4.18
CA CYS A 94 3.31 19.14 -4.80
C CYS A 94 3.20 19.13 -6.34
N GLU A 95 3.65 20.21 -6.99
CA GLU A 95 3.87 20.23 -8.44
C GLU A 95 5.22 19.59 -8.81
N TYR A 96 5.37 18.28 -8.54
CA TYR A 96 6.57 17.53 -8.89
C TYR A 96 6.24 16.35 -9.80
N THR A 97 6.84 16.35 -10.99
CA THR A 97 6.66 15.31 -11.99
C THR A 97 7.87 14.40 -12.02
N ASP A 98 7.67 13.14 -11.63
CA ASP A 98 8.69 12.09 -11.68
C ASP A 98 8.01 10.78 -12.09
N PRO A 99 8.65 9.94 -12.92
CA PRO A 99 8.03 8.68 -13.38
C PRO A 99 7.52 7.80 -12.24
N ILE A 100 8.22 7.77 -11.10
CA ILE A 100 7.83 6.94 -9.94
C ILE A 100 6.60 7.51 -9.25
N VAL A 101 6.54 8.83 -9.10
CA VAL A 101 5.40 9.55 -8.52
C VAL A 101 4.19 9.45 -9.44
N GLU A 102 4.40 9.61 -10.74
CA GLU A 102 3.38 9.54 -11.77
C GLU A 102 2.82 8.13 -11.93
N PHE A 103 3.65 7.09 -11.80
CA PHE A 103 3.21 5.69 -11.76
C PHE A 103 2.17 5.46 -10.65
N VAL A 104 2.48 5.89 -9.41
CA VAL A 104 1.54 5.76 -8.28
C VAL A 104 0.29 6.62 -8.48
N HIS A 105 0.44 7.82 -9.05
CA HIS A 105 -0.69 8.68 -9.37
C HIS A 105 -1.65 8.04 -10.38
N ASN A 106 -1.12 7.48 -11.46
CA ASN A 106 -1.90 6.82 -12.51
C ASN A 106 -2.65 5.61 -11.96
N LEU A 107 -2.03 4.84 -11.07
CA LEU A 107 -2.65 3.62 -10.53
C LEU A 107 -3.66 3.89 -9.40
N CYS A 108 -3.42 4.88 -8.53
CA CYS A 108 -4.29 5.17 -7.39
C CYS A 108 -5.36 6.24 -7.64
N VAL A 109 -5.14 7.18 -8.58
CA VAL A 109 -6.05 8.30 -8.84
C VAL A 109 -6.76 8.13 -10.18
N ARG A 110 -6.01 7.89 -11.26
CA ARG A 110 -6.57 7.82 -12.62
C ARG A 110 -7.09 6.43 -13.00
N TYR A 111 -6.58 5.39 -12.34
CA TYR A 111 -6.79 3.98 -12.69
C TYR A 111 -6.44 3.66 -14.16
N ASP A 112 -5.42 4.32 -14.69
CA ASP A 112 -4.93 4.11 -16.05
C ASP A 112 -3.75 3.13 -16.03
N PHE A 113 -4.03 1.88 -16.39
CA PHE A 113 -3.05 0.79 -16.38
C PHE A 113 -2.06 0.84 -17.56
N ASP A 114 -2.48 1.38 -18.70
CA ASP A 114 -1.64 1.42 -19.90
C ASP A 114 -0.54 2.48 -19.71
N GLN A 115 -0.91 3.64 -19.18
CA GLN A 115 0.06 4.66 -18.79
C GLN A 115 0.94 4.22 -17.62
N ALA A 116 0.37 3.50 -16.63
CA ALA A 116 1.15 2.96 -15.53
C ALA A 116 2.23 1.97 -16.03
N GLN A 117 1.93 1.15 -17.03
CA GLN A 117 2.92 0.23 -17.60
C GLN A 117 4.06 0.96 -18.32
N LEU A 118 3.75 1.96 -19.14
CA LEU A 118 4.78 2.77 -19.80
C LEU A 118 5.67 3.45 -18.76
N LYS A 119 5.07 4.02 -17.72
CA LYS A 119 5.79 4.65 -16.61
C LYS A 119 6.61 3.65 -15.80
N LEU A 120 6.18 2.40 -15.67
CA LEU A 120 6.94 1.36 -14.98
C LEU A 120 8.26 1.05 -15.70
N ALA A 121 8.25 1.01 -17.04
CA ALA A 121 9.48 0.84 -17.83
C ALA A 121 10.42 2.05 -17.71
N GLU A 122 9.87 3.28 -17.72
CA GLU A 122 10.65 4.49 -17.44
C GLU A 122 11.22 4.49 -16.01
N CYS A 123 10.47 3.98 -15.04
CA CYS A 123 10.92 3.86 -13.65
C CYS A 123 12.14 2.96 -13.54
N GLU A 124 12.19 1.83 -14.25
CA GLU A 124 13.32 0.90 -14.21
C GLU A 124 14.64 1.60 -14.59
N ALA A 125 14.67 2.30 -15.72
CA ALA A 125 15.84 3.05 -16.17
C ALA A 125 16.24 4.16 -15.18
N VAL A 126 15.24 4.84 -14.61
CA VAL A 126 15.44 5.96 -13.68
C VAL A 126 15.92 5.46 -12.32
N LEU A 127 15.49 4.28 -11.88
CA LEU A 127 15.95 3.62 -10.64
C LEU A 127 17.39 3.13 -10.75
N ASP A 128 17.78 2.58 -11.90
CA ASP A 128 19.14 2.10 -12.13
C ASP A 128 20.15 3.23 -12.23
N ALA A 129 19.75 4.40 -12.74
CA ALA A 129 20.58 5.60 -12.74
C ALA A 129 20.78 6.21 -11.35
N ASP A 130 19.98 5.82 -10.35
CA ASP A 130 19.94 6.47 -9.04
C ASP A 130 20.84 5.79 -8.00
N PHE A 131 21.69 6.59 -7.34
CA PHE A 131 22.69 6.10 -6.38
C PHE A 131 22.10 5.31 -5.20
N PHE A 132 20.93 5.72 -4.67
CA PHE A 132 20.29 5.05 -3.53
C PHE A 132 19.42 3.86 -3.95
N LEU A 133 18.68 4.01 -5.04
CA LEU A 133 17.65 3.07 -5.45
C LEU A 133 18.21 1.88 -6.26
N CYS A 134 19.37 2.03 -6.89
CA CYS A 134 20.02 0.99 -7.70
C CYS A 134 20.18 -0.36 -6.96
N LYS A 135 20.44 -0.34 -5.64
CA LYS A 135 20.57 -1.60 -4.85
C LYS A 135 19.24 -2.34 -4.65
N GLN A 136 18.11 -1.67 -4.84
CA GLN A 136 16.77 -2.21 -4.58
C GLN A 136 15.88 -2.20 -5.83
N THR A 137 16.42 -1.92 -7.03
CA THR A 137 15.64 -1.88 -8.28
C THR A 137 14.82 -3.17 -8.47
N ALA A 138 15.45 -4.34 -8.38
CA ALA A 138 14.76 -5.62 -8.58
C ALA A 138 13.60 -5.83 -7.58
N LEU A 139 13.81 -5.47 -6.31
CA LEU A 139 12.78 -5.58 -5.27
C LEU A 139 11.64 -4.58 -5.50
N PHE A 140 11.95 -3.38 -5.96
CA PHE A 140 10.95 -2.37 -6.30
C PHE A 140 10.11 -2.80 -7.50
N MET A 141 10.73 -3.33 -8.56
CA MET A 141 10.02 -3.79 -9.75
C MET A 141 9.06 -4.94 -9.45
N GLU A 142 9.49 -5.90 -8.63
CA GLU A 142 8.61 -6.97 -8.14
C GLU A 142 7.41 -6.39 -7.37
N GLU A 143 7.64 -5.44 -6.47
CA GLU A 143 6.57 -4.81 -5.70
C GLU A 143 5.63 -3.96 -6.54
N ALA A 144 6.15 -3.23 -7.52
CA ALA A 144 5.34 -2.45 -8.44
C ALA A 144 4.43 -3.37 -9.27
N ARG A 145 4.91 -4.53 -9.70
CA ARG A 145 4.10 -5.56 -10.38
C ARG A 145 3.00 -6.12 -9.49
N VAL A 146 3.33 -6.49 -8.24
CA VAL A 146 2.32 -6.90 -7.24
C VAL A 146 1.27 -5.81 -7.04
N PHE A 147 1.71 -4.55 -6.97
CA PHE A 147 0.84 -3.40 -6.74
C PHE A 147 -0.13 -3.14 -7.88
N VAL A 148 0.33 -3.25 -9.14
CA VAL A 148 -0.51 -3.19 -10.35
C VAL A 148 -1.52 -4.32 -10.33
N PHE A 149 -1.07 -5.55 -10.08
CA PHE A 149 -1.93 -6.72 -10.04
C PHE A 149 -3.03 -6.60 -8.98
N GLU A 150 -2.69 -6.19 -7.75
CA GLU A 150 -3.66 -6.03 -6.67
C GLU A 150 -4.74 -4.98 -7.01
N HIS A 151 -4.34 -3.85 -7.62
CA HIS A 151 -5.30 -2.84 -8.06
C HIS A 151 -6.15 -3.33 -9.22
N TYR A 152 -5.56 -4.08 -10.16
CA TYR A 152 -6.27 -4.64 -11.29
C TYR A 152 -7.32 -5.67 -10.84
N CYS A 153 -6.95 -6.58 -9.94
CA CYS A 153 -7.84 -7.60 -9.36
C CYS A 153 -8.96 -7.02 -8.49
N ARG A 154 -8.77 -5.82 -7.93
CA ARG A 154 -9.84 -5.14 -7.17
C ARG A 154 -10.92 -4.54 -8.06
N ILE A 155 -10.59 -4.20 -9.32
CA ILE A 155 -11.50 -3.52 -10.25
C ILE A 155 -12.14 -4.54 -11.21
N HIS A 156 -11.37 -5.53 -11.66
CA HIS A 156 -11.82 -6.51 -12.64
C HIS A 156 -12.20 -7.83 -11.97
N HIS A 157 -13.47 -8.22 -12.13
CA HIS A 157 -14.00 -9.51 -11.64
C HIS A 157 -13.58 -10.70 -12.52
N LYS A 158 -13.30 -10.47 -13.80
CA LYS A 158 -12.80 -11.46 -14.74
C LYS A 158 -11.56 -10.91 -15.43
N ILE A 159 -10.46 -11.64 -15.34
CA ILE A 159 -9.17 -11.23 -15.88
C ILE A 159 -8.70 -12.31 -16.84
N HIS A 160 -8.55 -11.94 -18.11
CA HIS A 160 -7.89 -12.78 -19.10
C HIS A 160 -6.38 -12.74 -18.86
N LEU A 161 -5.74 -13.92 -18.78
CA LEU A 161 -4.30 -14.02 -18.53
C LEU A 161 -3.46 -13.33 -19.61
N GLU A 162 -3.90 -13.39 -20.86
CA GLU A 162 -3.19 -12.80 -22.01
C GLU A 162 -3.10 -11.27 -21.92
N ALA A 163 -4.23 -10.61 -21.63
CA ALA A 163 -4.28 -9.17 -21.42
C ALA A 163 -3.47 -8.69 -20.21
N LEU A 164 -3.24 -9.58 -19.24
CA LEU A 164 -2.46 -9.28 -18.05
C LEU A 164 -0.96 -9.50 -18.28
N GLY A 165 -0.57 -10.55 -19.01
CA GLY A 165 0.83 -10.77 -19.42
C GLY A 165 1.38 -9.60 -20.23
N GLU A 166 0.56 -9.08 -21.17
CA GLU A 166 0.87 -7.86 -21.90
C GLU A 166 1.08 -6.67 -20.95
N LYS A 167 0.23 -6.49 -19.94
CA LYS A 167 0.31 -5.38 -18.98
C LYS A 167 1.48 -5.47 -17.99
N LEU A 168 1.93 -6.67 -17.66
CA LEU A 168 3.07 -6.89 -16.77
C LEU A 168 4.42 -6.95 -17.50
N ALA A 169 4.44 -6.78 -18.83
CA ALA A 169 5.64 -6.85 -19.67
C ALA A 169 6.44 -8.15 -19.45
N MET A 170 5.73 -9.27 -19.31
CA MET A 170 6.28 -10.61 -19.09
C MET A 170 5.61 -11.60 -20.04
N ASP A 171 6.31 -12.70 -20.33
CA ASP A 171 5.73 -13.80 -21.10
C ASP A 171 4.54 -14.41 -20.36
N SER A 172 3.52 -14.83 -21.12
CA SER A 172 2.25 -15.33 -20.56
C SER A 172 2.43 -16.52 -19.61
N GLU A 173 3.44 -17.37 -19.84
CA GLU A 173 3.71 -18.57 -19.02
C GLU A 173 4.36 -18.20 -17.68
N SER A 174 5.35 -17.30 -17.68
CA SER A 174 5.95 -16.78 -16.45
C SER A 174 4.98 -15.91 -15.67
N ALA A 175 4.11 -15.16 -16.38
CA ALA A 175 3.02 -14.41 -15.77
C ALA A 175 2.07 -15.32 -15.00
N GLU A 176 1.67 -16.44 -15.59
CA GLU A 176 0.80 -17.42 -14.93
C GLU A 176 1.42 -17.98 -13.65
N ARG A 177 2.68 -18.44 -13.72
CA ARG A 177 3.37 -18.95 -12.53
C ARG A 177 3.48 -17.88 -11.44
N TRP A 178 3.86 -16.66 -11.82
CA TRP A 178 3.98 -15.55 -10.88
C TRP A 178 2.63 -15.18 -10.24
N MET A 179 1.55 -15.17 -11.02
CA MET A 179 0.20 -14.94 -10.52
C MET A 179 -0.26 -16.02 -9.54
N VAL A 180 -0.04 -17.29 -9.87
CA VAL A 180 -0.40 -18.41 -8.99
C VAL A 180 0.34 -18.30 -7.67
N ASP A 181 1.64 -18.01 -7.71
CA ASP A 181 2.43 -17.79 -6.50
C ASP A 181 1.93 -16.58 -5.71
N LEU A 182 1.50 -15.52 -6.38
CA LEU A 182 0.95 -14.33 -5.72
C LEU A 182 -0.40 -14.61 -5.06
N ILE A 183 -1.33 -15.28 -5.75
CA ILE A 183 -2.66 -15.64 -5.20
C ILE A 183 -2.49 -16.56 -3.98
N ARG A 184 -1.59 -17.55 -4.06
CA ARG A 184 -1.30 -18.47 -2.94
C ARG A 184 -0.68 -17.77 -1.74
N ASN A 185 0.15 -16.75 -1.96
CA ASN A 185 0.85 -16.03 -0.90
C ASN A 185 0.07 -14.83 -0.34
N ALA A 186 -0.84 -14.24 -1.11
CA ALA A 186 -1.54 -13.00 -0.78
C ALA A 186 -2.95 -13.21 -0.18
N ASP A 187 -3.38 -14.47 0.04
CA ASP A 187 -4.72 -14.81 0.53
C ASP A 187 -5.83 -14.12 -0.28
N LEU A 188 -5.63 -14.05 -1.60
CA LEU A 188 -6.61 -13.51 -2.52
C LEU A 188 -7.62 -14.61 -2.83
N ASP A 189 -8.88 -14.38 -2.49
CA ASP A 189 -9.99 -15.25 -2.87
C ASP A 189 -10.16 -15.14 -4.40
N ALA A 190 -9.46 -15.98 -5.15
CA ALA A 190 -9.47 -16.00 -6.61
C ALA A 190 -9.50 -17.44 -7.11
N LYS A 191 -10.43 -17.73 -8.02
CA LYS A 191 -10.56 -19.03 -8.70
C LYS A 191 -10.03 -18.89 -10.12
N ILE A 192 -9.05 -19.73 -10.47
CA ILE A 192 -8.51 -19.80 -11.83
C ILE A 192 -9.37 -20.80 -12.62
N ASP A 193 -9.88 -20.38 -13.77
CA ASP A 193 -10.72 -21.18 -14.66
C ASP A 193 -10.19 -21.09 -16.09
N ASP A 194 -9.53 -22.15 -16.57
CA ASP A 194 -8.99 -22.50 -17.92
C ASP A 194 -8.34 -21.42 -18.82
N ASN A 195 -8.33 -20.14 -18.44
CA ASN A 195 -7.62 -18.97 -19.01
C ASN A 195 -8.10 -17.62 -18.42
N CYS A 196 -8.99 -17.67 -17.42
CA CYS A 196 -9.52 -16.51 -16.72
C CYS A 196 -9.29 -16.64 -15.22
N VAL A 197 -8.74 -15.60 -14.58
CA VAL A 197 -8.83 -15.47 -13.12
C VAL A 197 -10.18 -14.83 -12.81
N VAL A 198 -11.06 -15.58 -12.15
CA VAL A 198 -12.32 -15.10 -11.62
C VAL A 198 -12.10 -14.82 -10.14
N MET A 199 -12.16 -13.55 -9.75
CA MET A 199 -12.05 -13.18 -8.34
C MET A 199 -13.24 -13.78 -7.58
N GLY A 200 -12.93 -14.59 -6.57
CA GLY A 200 -13.85 -15.10 -5.57
C GLY A 200 -14.51 -13.94 -4.86
N ASN A 201 -15.83 -14.01 -4.77
CA ASN A 201 -16.65 -12.85 -4.65
C ASN A 201 -16.69 -12.32 -3.20
N THR A 202 -15.75 -11.47 -2.78
CA THR A 202 -15.93 -10.67 -1.54
C THR A 202 -16.92 -9.50 -1.76
N GLN A 203 -17.31 -9.23 -3.02
CA GLN A 203 -18.38 -8.31 -3.38
C GLN A 203 -19.74 -9.00 -3.59
N GLN A 204 -19.84 -10.32 -3.40
CA GLN A 204 -21.13 -10.91 -3.07
C GLN A 204 -21.37 -10.47 -1.65
N ALA A 205 -22.17 -9.41 -1.55
CA ALA A 205 -22.91 -8.98 -0.40
C ALA A 205 -22.67 -9.90 0.78
N GLN A 206 -22.15 -9.37 1.90
CA GLN A 206 -22.66 -9.88 3.17
C GLN A 206 -24.17 -9.92 2.96
N SER A 207 -24.71 -11.14 2.79
CA SER A 207 -26.13 -11.33 2.55
C SER A 207 -26.79 -10.49 3.63
N ILE A 208 -27.82 -9.71 3.32
CA ILE A 208 -28.44 -8.81 4.31
C ILE A 208 -28.69 -9.57 5.63
N HIS A 209 -28.98 -10.87 5.53
CA HIS A 209 -29.02 -11.82 6.64
C HIS A 209 -27.73 -11.96 7.47
N GLN A 210 -26.55 -12.10 6.87
CA GLN A 210 -25.27 -12.16 7.59
C GLN A 210 -24.92 -10.84 8.27
N GLN A 211 -25.19 -9.72 7.62
CA GLN A 211 -24.97 -8.39 8.20
C GLN A 211 -25.97 -8.09 9.33
N VAL A 212 -27.22 -8.55 9.21
CA VAL A 212 -28.24 -8.50 10.27
C VAL A 212 -27.88 -9.46 11.40
N MET A 213 -27.38 -10.67 11.12
CA MET A 213 -26.93 -11.62 12.14
C MET A 213 -25.75 -11.06 12.94
N GLU A 214 -24.76 -10.42 12.30
CA GLU A 214 -23.65 -9.76 13.00
C GLU A 214 -24.15 -8.61 13.89
N ARG A 215 -24.99 -7.70 13.37
CA ARG A 215 -25.57 -6.62 14.18
C ARG A 215 -26.46 -7.12 15.33
N THR A 216 -27.19 -8.21 15.12
CA THR A 216 -28.06 -8.80 16.16
C THR A 216 -27.26 -9.59 17.19
N ARG A 217 -26.09 -10.13 16.83
CA ARG A 217 -25.19 -10.82 17.76
C ARG A 217 -24.68 -9.89 18.86
N ASP A 218 -24.30 -8.67 18.48
CA ASP A 218 -23.84 -7.65 19.43
C ASP A 218 -24.98 -7.17 20.32
N LEU A 219 -26.21 -7.03 19.78
CA LEU A 219 -27.41 -6.72 20.57
C LEU A 219 -27.80 -7.84 21.54
N ASN A 220 -27.63 -9.10 21.16
CA ASN A 220 -27.92 -10.25 22.04
C ASN A 220 -26.94 -10.35 23.22
N GLN A 221 -25.66 -9.97 23.03
CA GLN A 221 -24.71 -9.90 24.14
C GLN A 221 -25.04 -8.77 25.12
N VAL A 222 -25.55 -7.63 24.64
CA VAL A 222 -25.99 -6.51 25.49
C VAL A 222 -27.31 -6.82 26.21
N SER A 223 -28.16 -7.69 25.64
CA SER A 223 -29.48 -8.03 26.19
C SER A 223 -29.46 -9.03 27.35
N TYR A 224 -28.36 -9.78 27.56
CA TYR A 224 -28.25 -10.74 28.66
C TYR A 224 -27.06 -10.49 29.60
N PRO A 225 -27.07 -9.44 30.45
CA PRO A 225 -26.21 -9.38 31.63
C PRO A 225 -26.83 -10.07 32.87
N GLY A 226 -28.01 -10.70 32.76
CA GLY A 226 -28.87 -10.98 33.94
C GLY A 226 -29.35 -12.42 34.19
N ALA A 227 -28.95 -13.43 33.42
CA ALA A 227 -29.41 -14.80 33.66
C ALA A 227 -28.39 -15.62 34.46
N LYS A 228 -28.44 -15.52 35.79
CA LYS A 228 -27.75 -16.47 36.68
C LYS A 228 -28.32 -17.89 36.46
N PRO A 229 -27.50 -18.93 36.38
CA PRO A 229 -27.99 -20.31 36.34
C PRO A 229 -28.57 -20.69 37.71
N SER A 230 -29.88 -20.89 37.77
CA SER A 230 -30.55 -21.47 38.94
C SER A 230 -30.19 -22.94 39.04
N HIS A 231 -29.56 -23.33 40.15
CA HIS A 231 -29.37 -24.72 40.55
C HIS A 231 -30.71 -25.48 40.59
N CYS A 232 -30.87 -26.51 39.76
CA CYS A 232 -31.82 -27.59 40.00
C CYS A 232 -31.05 -28.75 40.63
N ILE A 233 -31.12 -28.88 41.97
CA ILE A 233 -30.77 -30.12 42.64
C ILE A 233 -32.04 -30.99 42.65
N THR A 234 -31.87 -32.14 42.01
CA THR A 234 -32.77 -33.28 41.88
C THR A 234 -33.23 -33.83 43.24
N GLY A 235 -34.54 -34.05 43.38
CA GLY A 235 -35.11 -34.85 44.46
C GLY A 235 -35.91 -36.02 43.88
N GLY A 236 -35.63 -37.23 44.39
CA GLY A 236 -36.63 -38.26 44.59
C GLY A 236 -36.66 -39.42 43.59
N SER A 237 -35.94 -40.48 43.91
CA SER A 237 -36.55 -41.80 44.14
C SER A 237 -35.76 -42.51 45.23
#